data_AF-A0A2P0B0F4-F1
#
_entry.id   AF-A0A2P0B0F4-F1
#
_cell.length_a   1.000
_cell.length_b   1.000
_cell.length_c   1.000
_cell.angle_alpha   90.00
_cell.angle_beta   90.00
_cell.angle_gamma   90.00
#
_symmetry.space_group_name_H-M   'P 1'
#
loop_
_entity.id
_entity.type
_entity.pdbx_description
1 polymer ?
#
loop_
_entity_poly.entity_id
_entity_poly.type
_entity_poly.pdbx_seq_one_letter_code
_entity_poly.pdbx_strand_id
1 'polypeptide(L)'
;MSQHLSIAEAKQLVATRALAPLARAYASQPRDPLNFYAPQWRERLRNAEAEVIRTLRAAGARIDIFEDGRVRILFAGVWASSRQSLRKALQHWKINAEAKQ
;
A
#
# COMPACT_ATOMS: atom_id res chain seq x y z
N MET A 1 -8.53 -18.95 13.74
CA MET A 1 -9.27 -17.79 14.27
C MET A 1 -8.81 -16.55 13.53
N SER A 2 -9.61 -16.02 12.61
CA SER A 2 -9.29 -14.77 11.91
C SER A 2 -9.66 -13.61 12.83
N GLN A 3 -8.67 -13.06 13.53
CA GLN A 3 -8.89 -11.84 14.32
C GLN A 3 -9.16 -10.70 13.34
N HIS A 4 -10.40 -10.22 13.31
CA HIS A 4 -10.74 -9.01 12.56
C HIS A 4 -10.16 -7.81 13.30
N LEU A 5 -9.17 -7.16 12.70
CA LEU A 5 -8.64 -5.90 13.21
C LEU A 5 -9.74 -4.84 13.24
N SER A 6 -9.80 -4.07 14.33
CA SER A 6 -10.59 -2.85 14.39
C SER A 6 -10.10 -1.82 13.36
N ILE A 7 -10.95 -0.86 13.00
CA ILE A 7 -10.57 0.22 12.08
C ILE A 7 -9.36 1.00 12.62
N ALA A 8 -9.27 1.22 13.94
CA ALA A 8 -8.16 1.91 14.58
C ALA A 8 -6.83 1.14 14.44
N GLU A 9 -6.84 -0.17 14.72
CA GLU A 9 -5.64 -1.01 14.57
C GLU A 9 -5.21 -1.13 13.11
N ALA A 10 -6.17 -1.31 12.19
CA ALA A 10 -5.90 -1.35 10.76
C ALA A 10 -5.29 -0.03 10.26
N LYS A 11 -5.79 1.11 10.75
CA LYS A 11 -5.23 2.44 10.45
C LYS A 11 -3.78 2.56 10.90
N GLN A 12 -3.49 2.11 12.13
CA GLN A 12 -2.14 2.15 12.68
C GLN A 12 -1.19 1.21 11.91
N LEU A 13 -1.65 0.02 11.55
CA LEU A 13 -0.90 -0.93 10.73
C LEU A 13 -0.57 -0.33 9.36
N VAL A 14 -1.55 0.28 8.69
CA VAL A 14 -1.32 0.93 7.38
C VAL A 14 -0.32 2.08 7.51
N ALA A 15 -0.45 2.92 8.52
CA ALA A 15 0.45 4.06 8.71
C ALA A 15 1.91 3.63 8.96
N THR A 16 2.12 2.63 9.82
CA THR A 16 3.45 2.24 10.29
C THR A 16 4.14 1.20 9.41
N ARG A 17 3.38 0.24 8.87
CA ARG A 17 3.92 -0.90 8.11
C ARG A 17 3.68 -0.80 6.61
N ALA A 18 2.54 -0.26 6.17
CA ALA A 18 2.19 -0.22 4.75
C ALA A 18 2.72 1.02 4.02
N LEU A 19 2.55 2.21 4.61
CA LEU A 19 2.90 3.47 3.95
C LEU A 19 4.39 3.80 4.05
N ALA A 20 5.06 3.47 5.17
CA ALA A 20 6.44 3.87 5.41
C ALA A 20 7.47 3.24 4.43
N PRO A 21 7.43 1.93 4.10
CA PRO A 21 8.33 1.36 3.10
C PRO A 21 8.15 1.98 1.71
N LEU A 22 6.90 2.14 1.27
CA LEU A 22 6.60 2.78 -0.01
C LEU A 22 7.04 4.25 -0.03
N ALA A 23 6.80 4.99 1.05
CA ALA A 23 7.21 6.39 1.15
C ALA A 23 8.71 6.56 0.96
N ARG A 24 9.51 5.69 1.59
CA ARG A 24 10.97 5.67 1.44
C ARG A 24 11.40 5.31 0.02
N ALA A 25 10.77 4.30 -0.59
CA ALA A 25 11.05 3.92 -1.97
C ALA A 25 10.81 5.12 -2.92
N TYR A 26 9.65 5.76 -2.85
CA TYR A 26 9.33 6.94 -3.67
C TYR A 26 10.21 8.15 -3.37
N ALA A 27 10.62 8.39 -2.12
CA ALA A 27 11.54 9.48 -1.79
C ALA A 27 12.92 9.31 -2.44
N SER A 28 13.33 8.05 -2.68
CA SER A 28 14.58 7.72 -3.38
C SER A 28 14.44 7.61 -4.91
N GLN A 29 13.30 8.03 -5.47
CA GLN A 29 13.04 7.93 -6.90
C GLN A 29 13.99 8.84 -7.69
N PRO A 30 14.75 8.30 -8.67
CA PRO A 30 15.54 9.12 -9.57
C PRO A 30 14.63 10.06 -10.37
N ARG A 31 15.06 11.32 -10.56
CA ARG A 31 14.32 12.30 -11.36
C ARG A 31 14.23 11.90 -12.83
N ASP A 32 15.26 11.24 -13.33
CA ASP A 32 15.35 10.74 -14.71
C ASP A 32 15.11 9.21 -14.73
N PRO A 33 14.12 8.70 -15.50
CA PRO A 33 13.90 7.27 -15.66
C PRO A 33 15.06 6.52 -16.35
N LEU A 34 15.93 7.21 -17.09
CA LEU A 34 17.13 6.67 -17.73
C LEU A 34 18.36 6.71 -16.81
N ASN A 35 18.21 7.19 -15.57
CA ASN A 35 19.29 7.20 -14.60
C ASN A 35 19.84 5.78 -14.36
N PHE A 36 21.17 5.66 -14.24
CA PHE A 36 21.86 4.40 -13.97
C PHE A 36 21.29 3.63 -12.76
N TYR A 37 20.81 4.34 -11.73
CA TYR A 37 20.23 3.75 -10.51
C TYR A 37 18.74 3.40 -10.63
N ALA A 38 18.07 3.74 -11.74
CA ALA A 38 16.64 3.49 -11.94
C ALA A 38 16.23 2.01 -11.88
N PRO A 39 17.00 1.03 -12.38
CA PRO A 39 16.69 -0.39 -12.21
C PRO A 39 16.69 -0.83 -10.75
N GLN A 40 17.69 -0.40 -9.98
CA GLN A 40 17.85 -0.73 -8.56
C GLN A 40 16.74 -0.08 -7.72
N TRP A 41 16.34 1.14 -8.07
CA TRP A 41 15.19 1.79 -7.45
C TRP A 41 13.89 1.03 -7.73
N ARG A 42 13.66 0.59 -8.98
CA ARG A 42 12.48 -0.23 -9.34
C ARG A 42 12.44 -1.53 -8.56
N GLU A 43 13.58 -2.18 -8.33
CA GLU A 43 13.65 -3.38 -7.50
C GLU A 43 13.30 -3.09 -6.04
N ARG A 44 13.86 -2.02 -5.46
CA ARG A 44 13.50 -1.57 -4.10
C ARG A 44 12.01 -1.27 -3.97
N LEU A 45 11.41 -0.62 -4.97
CA LEU A 45 9.98 -0.36 -4.99
C LEU A 45 9.17 -1.66 -5.01
N ARG A 46 9.50 -2.61 -5.89
CA ARG A 46 8.82 -3.92 -5.96
C ARG A 46 8.93 -4.69 -4.64
N ASN A 47 10.10 -4.69 -4.01
CA ASN A 47 10.31 -5.35 -2.73
C ASN A 47 9.46 -4.70 -1.62
N ALA A 48 9.40 -3.36 -1.59
CA ALA A 48 8.52 -2.64 -0.66
C ALA A 48 7.04 -2.96 -0.92
N GLU A 49 6.59 -2.99 -2.17
CA GLU A 49 5.21 -3.36 -2.52
C GLU A 49 4.87 -4.78 -2.08
N ALA A 50 5.75 -5.75 -2.37
CA ALA A 50 5.56 -7.14 -1.98
C ALA A 50 5.49 -7.31 -0.45
N GLU A 51 6.36 -6.64 0.31
CA GLU A 51 6.36 -6.67 1.77
C GLU A 51 5.04 -6.12 2.33
N VAL A 52 4.56 -5.00 1.79
CA VAL A 52 3.32 -4.35 2.22
C VAL A 52 2.11 -5.23 1.90
N ILE A 53 2.03 -5.79 0.69
CA ILE A 53 0.94 -6.69 0.30
C ILE A 53 0.91 -7.92 1.20
N ARG A 54 2.07 -8.55 1.45
CA ARG A 54 2.18 -9.71 2.34
C ARG A 54 1.69 -9.38 3.75
N THR A 55 2.14 -8.25 4.30
CA THR A 55 1.76 -7.81 5.65
C THR A 55 0.26 -7.57 5.77
N LEU A 56 -0.34 -6.88 4.80
CA LEU A 56 -1.77 -6.58 4.82
C LEU A 56 -2.63 -7.83 4.59
N ARG A 57 -2.23 -8.72 3.69
CA ARG A 57 -2.93 -10.00 3.48
C ARG A 57 -2.88 -10.87 4.74
N ALA A 58 -1.74 -10.93 5.42
CA ALA A 58 -1.61 -11.64 6.69
C ALA A 58 -2.52 -11.05 7.79
N ALA A 59 -2.80 -9.74 7.71
CA ALA A 59 -3.73 -9.04 8.59
C ALA A 59 -5.20 -9.16 8.15
N GLY A 60 -5.50 -9.91 7.08
CA GLY A 60 -6.87 -10.12 6.59
C GLY A 60 -7.34 -9.13 5.52
N ALA A 61 -6.45 -8.31 4.95
CA ALA A 61 -6.81 -7.46 3.82
C ALA A 61 -6.98 -8.27 2.54
N ARG A 62 -8.04 -7.98 1.77
CA ARG A 62 -8.15 -8.41 0.38
C ARG A 62 -7.57 -7.31 -0.51
N ILE A 63 -6.53 -7.67 -1.28
CA ILE A 63 -5.85 -6.77 -2.21
C ILE A 63 -5.86 -7.39 -3.59
N ASP A 64 -6.57 -6.73 -4.50
CA ASP A 64 -6.66 -7.08 -5.92
C ASP A 64 -5.82 -6.09 -6.74
N ILE A 65 -4.91 -6.62 -7.56
CA ILE A 65 -4.07 -5.85 -8.49
C ILE A 65 -4.46 -6.27 -9.90
N PHE A 66 -4.80 -5.31 -10.73
CA PHE A 66 -5.27 -5.53 -12.10
C PHE A 66 -4.14 -5.28 -13.09
N GLU A 67 -4.23 -5.90 -14.28
CA GLU A 67 -3.24 -5.76 -15.36
C GLU A 67 -3.05 -4.31 -15.81
N ASP A 68 -4.08 -3.48 -15.68
CA ASP A 68 -4.06 -2.05 -16.03
C ASP A 68 -3.47 -1.15 -14.93
N GLY A 69 -2.84 -1.74 -13.91
CA GLY A 69 -2.22 -1.01 -12.80
C GLY A 69 -3.19 -0.51 -11.73
N ARG A 70 -4.49 -0.82 -11.83
CA ARG A 70 -5.43 -0.58 -10.72
C ARG A 70 -5.09 -1.44 -9.52
N VAL A 71 -5.28 -0.86 -8.34
CA VAL A 71 -5.22 -1.54 -7.05
C VAL A 71 -6.52 -1.29 -6.30
N ARG A 72 -7.11 -2.37 -5.76
CA ARG A 72 -8.27 -2.33 -4.86
C ARG A 72 -7.90 -2.97 -3.53
N ILE A 73 -8.32 -2.33 -2.44
CA ILE A 73 -8.08 -2.77 -1.07
C ILE A 73 -9.40 -2.81 -0.33
N LEU A 74 -9.75 -3.98 0.21
CA LEU A 74 -10.77 -4.14 1.23
C LEU A 74 -10.07 -4.55 2.52
N PHE A 75 -10.12 -3.69 3.53
CA PHE A 75 -9.46 -3.93 4.81
C PHE A 75 -10.26 -3.27 5.95
N ALA A 76 -10.48 -4.01 7.05
CA ALA A 76 -11.30 -3.61 8.18
C ALA A 76 -12.69 -3.04 7.80
N GLY A 77 -13.36 -3.62 6.80
CA GLY A 77 -14.68 -3.16 6.33
C GLY A 77 -14.68 -1.84 5.55
N VAL A 78 -13.50 -1.32 5.20
CA VAL A 78 -13.34 -0.11 4.38
C VAL A 78 -12.77 -0.51 3.03
N TRP A 79 -13.40 -0.02 1.97
CA TRP A 79 -12.97 -0.22 0.60
C TRP A 79 -12.35 1.05 0.03
N ALA A 80 -11.25 0.88 -0.71
CA ALA A 80 -10.64 1.96 -1.49
C ALA A 80 -9.94 1.41 -2.73
N SER A 81 -9.73 2.28 -3.71
CA SER A 81 -9.02 1.94 -4.94
C SER A 81 -8.22 3.11 -5.50
N SER A 82 -7.21 2.79 -6.31
CA SER A 82 -6.44 3.76 -7.09
C SER A 82 -6.01 3.16 -8.42
N ARG A 83 -6.00 3.96 -9.47
CA ARG A 83 -5.39 3.62 -10.78
C ARG A 83 -3.89 3.94 -10.85
N GLN A 84 -3.36 4.62 -9.83
CA GLN A 84 -2.05 5.25 -9.92
C GLN A 84 -0.93 4.44 -9.26
N SER A 85 -1.19 3.83 -8.09
CA SER A 85 -0.31 2.84 -7.44
C SER A 85 -0.89 2.33 -6.12
N LEU A 86 -0.25 1.31 -5.54
CA LEU A 86 -0.56 0.78 -4.21
C LEU A 86 -0.49 1.85 -3.11
N ARG A 87 0.53 2.72 -3.12
CA ARG A 87 0.66 3.78 -2.10
C ARG A 87 -0.55 4.69 -2.07
N LYS A 88 -1.05 5.09 -3.24
CA LYS A 88 -2.23 5.97 -3.34
C LYS A 88 -3.50 5.24 -2.93
N ALA A 89 -3.65 3.97 -3.28
CA ALA A 89 -4.75 3.14 -2.78
C ALA A 89 -4.75 3.06 -1.24
N LEU A 90 -3.57 2.92 -0.61
CA LEU A 90 -3.44 2.91 0.85
C LEU A 90 -3.74 4.26 1.50
N GLN A 91 -3.32 5.37 0.88
CA GLN A 91 -3.67 6.71 1.35
C GLN A 91 -5.19 6.94 1.25
N HIS A 92 -5.81 6.60 0.12
CA HIS A 92 -7.26 6.67 -0.04
C HIS A 92 -7.98 5.79 0.98
N TRP A 93 -7.50 4.58 1.22
CA TRP A 93 -8.05 3.70 2.26
C TRP A 93 -8.01 4.36 3.64
N LYS A 94 -6.87 4.97 4.00
CA LYS A 94 -6.71 5.64 5.30
C LYS A 94 -7.67 6.83 5.46
N ILE A 95 -7.82 7.65 4.42
CA ILE A 95 -8.76 8.79 4.40
C ILE A 95 -10.21 8.28 4.53
N ASN A 96 -10.58 7.26 3.78
CA ASN A 96 -11.93 6.66 3.85
C ASN A 96 -12.21 6.03 5.22
N ALA A 97 -11.18 5.46 5.87
CA ALA A 97 -11.30 4.91 7.20
C ALA A 97 -11.51 6.00 8.26
N GLU A 98 -10.89 7.18 8.09
CA GLU A 98 -11.07 8.36 8.95
C GLU A 98 -12.49 8.92 8.84
N ALA A 99 -13.07 8.95 7.64
CA ALA A 99 -14.45 9.43 7.44
C ALA A 99 -15.54 8.54 8.05
N LYS A 100 -15.21 7.34 8.52
CA LYS A 100 -16.15 6.37 9.13
C LYS A 100 -16.06 6.30 10.66
N GLN A 101 -15.17 7.07 11.29
CA GLN A 101 -15.05 7.18 12.75
C GLN A 101 -16.02 8.21 13.29
#